data_AF-A0A451CI56-F1
#
_entry.id   AF-A0A451CI56-F1
#
_cell.length_a   1.000
_cell.length_b   1.000
_cell.length_c   1.000
_cell.angle_alpha   90.00
_cell.angle_beta   90.00
_cell.angle_gamma   90.00
#
_symmetry.space_group_name_H-M   'P 1'
#
loop_
_entity.id
_entity.type
_entity.pdbx_description
1 polymer ?
#
loop_
_entity_poly.entity_id
_entity_poly.type
_entity_poly.pdbx_seq_one_letter_code
_entity_poly.pdbx_strand_id
1 'polypeptide(L)'
;MSNLPFEFNTEPLGSIASIRRGITYSASMLVEKGNGIPYVNMKSFQKGGGFNWDGLKYYRGLFKKDDLVGKSDLLVVNTDVTPDGDIVGTAAALPSGGCNPSSATPFGSIG
;
A
#
# COMPACT_ATOMS: atom_id res chain seq x y z
N MET A 1 -1.75 -35.16 3.83
CA MET A 1 -0.59 -34.74 4.64
C MET A 1 0.27 -33.85 3.76
N SER A 2 0.59 -32.63 4.21
CA SER A 2 1.40 -31.67 3.46
C SER A 2 2.86 -32.14 3.37
N ASN A 3 3.40 -32.25 2.15
CA ASN A 3 4.80 -32.59 1.90
C ASN A 3 5.68 -31.33 2.05
N LEU A 4 5.94 -30.90 3.28
CA LEU A 4 6.93 -29.86 3.55
C LEU A 4 8.29 -30.52 3.85
N PRO A 5 9.41 -29.96 3.37
CA PRO A 5 10.74 -30.44 3.75
C PRO A 5 10.93 -30.35 5.28
N PHE A 6 11.72 -31.25 5.87
CA PHE A 6 11.83 -31.40 7.33
C PHE A 6 12.28 -30.12 8.07
N GLU A 7 12.96 -29.21 7.39
CA GLU A 7 13.46 -27.95 7.94
C GLU A 7 12.43 -26.79 7.90
N PHE A 8 11.28 -26.99 7.28
CA PHE A 8 10.28 -25.94 7.11
C PHE A 8 9.29 -25.95 8.27
N ASN A 9 9.20 -24.82 8.96
CA ASN A 9 8.21 -24.60 10.00
C ASN A 9 6.96 -23.93 9.40
N THR A 10 5.79 -24.30 9.92
CA THR A 10 4.53 -23.63 9.59
C THR A 10 4.19 -22.66 10.71
N GLU A 11 4.19 -21.37 10.40
CA GLU A 11 3.85 -20.32 11.36
C GLU A 11 2.66 -19.49 10.83
N PRO A 12 1.77 -19.00 11.71
CA PRO A 12 0.79 -18.01 11.32
C PRO A 12 1.47 -16.76 10.74
N LEU A 13 0.93 -16.21 9.64
CA LEU A 13 1.50 -15.01 9.01
C LEU A 13 1.62 -13.83 9.99
N GLY A 14 0.67 -13.68 10.91
CA GLY A 14 0.70 -12.65 11.95
C GLY A 14 1.85 -12.77 12.95
N SER A 15 2.49 -13.94 13.04
CA SER A 15 3.68 -14.17 13.88
C SER A 15 4.96 -13.62 13.24
N ILE A 16 4.98 -13.45 11.91
CA ILE A 16 6.16 -13.03 11.14
C ILE A 16 5.99 -11.67 10.47
N ALA A 17 4.76 -11.15 10.38
CA ALA A 17 4.46 -9.87 9.74
C ALA A 17 3.32 -9.13 10.46
N SER A 18 3.43 -7.81 10.52
CA SER A 18 2.32 -6.93 10.92
C SER A 18 1.47 -6.59 9.71
N ILE A 19 0.16 -6.85 9.79
CA ILE A 19 -0.77 -6.61 8.69
C ILE A 19 -1.61 -5.38 9.01
N ARG A 20 -1.62 -4.40 8.11
CA ARG A 20 -2.44 -3.20 8.23
C ARG A 20 -3.26 -2.98 6.97
N ARG A 21 -4.54 -2.66 7.15
CA ARG A 21 -5.41 -2.22 6.06
C ARG A 21 -5.17 -0.73 5.77
N GLY A 22 -5.15 -0.38 4.49
CA GLY A 22 -5.09 1.03 4.05
C GLY A 22 -6.33 1.85 4.44
N ILE A 23 -6.27 3.14 4.15
CA ILE A 23 -7.33 4.11 4.49
C ILE A 23 -8.40 4.22 3.41
N THR A 24 -9.63 4.51 3.84
CA THR A 24 -10.72 4.95 2.96
C THR A 24 -10.60 6.44 2.68
N TYR A 25 -10.93 6.88 1.47
CA TYR A 25 -10.89 8.28 1.08
C TYR A 25 -12.12 8.66 0.24
N SER A 26 -12.47 9.94 0.23
CA SER A 26 -13.40 10.52 -0.74
C SER A 26 -12.64 11.12 -1.92
N ALA A 27 -13.26 11.13 -3.10
CA ALA A 27 -12.64 11.71 -4.29
C ALA A 27 -12.26 13.20 -4.12
N SER A 28 -12.98 13.94 -3.26
CA SER A 28 -12.70 15.34 -2.93
C SER A 28 -11.36 15.56 -2.22
N MET A 29 -10.76 14.52 -1.63
CA MET A 29 -9.46 14.59 -0.97
C MET A 29 -8.29 14.27 -1.91
N LEU A 30 -8.60 13.86 -3.15
CA LEU A 30 -7.60 13.64 -4.19
C LEU A 30 -7.23 14.96 -4.84
N VAL A 31 -5.93 15.20 -4.96
CA VAL A 31 -5.36 16.44 -5.49
C VAL A 31 -4.37 16.13 -6.59
N GLU A 32 -3.95 17.17 -7.31
CA GLU A 32 -2.91 17.05 -8.33
C GLU A 32 -1.52 16.80 -7.71
N LYS A 33 -0.60 16.32 -8.55
CA LYS A 33 0.81 16.12 -8.18
C LYS A 33 1.41 17.42 -7.63
N GLY A 34 2.13 17.31 -6.52
CA GLY A 34 2.74 18.45 -5.84
C GLY A 34 1.83 19.15 -4.82
N ASN A 35 0.51 18.86 -4.85
CA ASN A 35 -0.44 19.41 -3.90
C ASN A 35 -0.77 18.45 -2.75
N GLY A 36 -0.21 17.25 -2.69
CA GLY A 36 -0.47 16.30 -1.61
C GLY A 36 0.65 15.29 -1.48
N ILE A 37 0.41 14.27 -0.64
CA ILE A 37 1.32 13.14 -0.50
C ILE A 37 0.98 12.04 -1.52
N PRO A 38 1.96 11.28 -2.02
CA PRO A 38 1.70 10.09 -2.83
C PRO A 38 0.72 9.13 -2.15
N TYR A 39 -0.28 8.67 -2.90
CA TYR A 39 -1.34 7.79 -2.42
C TYR A 39 -1.46 6.57 -3.34
N VAL A 40 -1.06 5.42 -2.80
CA VAL A 40 -1.19 4.12 -3.47
C VAL A 40 -2.66 3.72 -3.46
N ASN A 41 -3.16 3.36 -4.65
CA ASN A 41 -4.52 2.86 -4.83
C ASN A 41 -4.49 1.65 -5.77
N MET A 42 -5.66 1.08 -6.10
CA MET A 42 -5.76 -0.07 -6.99
C MET A 42 -5.04 0.12 -8.34
N LYS A 43 -5.08 1.31 -8.95
CA LYS A 43 -4.39 1.57 -10.23
C LYS A 43 -2.87 1.59 -10.10
N SER A 44 -2.34 1.69 -8.88
CA SER A 44 -0.90 1.64 -8.61
C SER A 44 -0.32 0.22 -8.70
N PHE A 45 -1.14 -0.79 -8.98
CA PHE A 45 -0.71 -2.17 -9.18
C PHE A 45 -0.80 -2.55 -10.66
N GLN A 46 0.20 -3.26 -11.15
CA GLN A 46 0.17 -3.86 -12.49
C GLN A 46 -0.53 -5.23 -12.42
N LYS A 47 -1.24 -5.62 -13.50
CA LYS A 47 -1.73 -7.00 -13.63
C LYS A 47 -0.53 -7.94 -13.62
N GLY A 48 -0.54 -8.93 -12.73
CA GLY A 48 0.57 -9.87 -12.55
C GLY A 48 1.66 -9.45 -11.56
N GLY A 49 1.52 -8.31 -10.88
CA GLY A 49 2.47 -7.87 -9.85
C GLY A 49 3.35 -6.70 -10.28
N GLY A 50 3.84 -5.97 -9.28
CA GLY A 50 4.67 -4.79 -9.48
C GLY A 50 3.92 -3.47 -9.38
N PHE A 51 4.70 -2.40 -9.33
CA PHE A 51 4.22 -1.05 -9.05
C PHE A 51 4.01 -0.25 -10.34
N ASN A 52 2.82 0.32 -10.51
CA ASN A 52 2.46 1.19 -11.61
C ASN A 52 2.50 2.67 -11.19
N TRP A 53 3.49 3.42 -11.66
CA TRP A 53 3.63 4.84 -11.36
C TRP A 53 2.53 5.72 -11.96
N ASP A 54 1.98 5.34 -13.11
CA ASP A 54 0.95 6.14 -13.81
C ASP A 54 -0.40 6.09 -13.08
N GLY A 55 -0.62 5.06 -12.28
CA GLY A 55 -1.81 4.91 -11.45
C GLY A 55 -1.71 5.61 -10.09
N LEU A 56 -0.58 6.23 -9.78
CA LEU A 56 -0.35 6.91 -8.50
C LEU A 56 -1.19 8.19 -8.40
N LYS A 57 -1.88 8.38 -7.28
CA LYS A 57 -2.64 9.59 -6.98
C LYS A 57 -1.97 10.39 -5.88
N TYR A 58 -2.46 11.61 -5.63
CA TYR A 58 -2.01 12.43 -4.52
C TYR A 58 -3.19 12.73 -3.60
N TYR A 59 -2.94 12.71 -2.29
CA TYR A 59 -3.94 12.81 -1.24
C TYR A 59 -3.61 13.95 -0.27
N ARG A 60 -4.62 14.73 0.10
CA ARG A 60 -4.53 15.81 1.10
C ARG A 60 -5.65 15.70 2.15
N GLY A 61 -5.97 14.48 2.58
CA GLY A 61 -6.85 14.26 3.72
C GLY A 61 -6.08 13.82 4.97
N LEU A 62 -6.81 13.29 5.95
CA LEU A 62 -6.24 12.83 7.21
C LEU A 62 -5.66 11.42 7.09
N PHE A 63 -4.47 11.23 7.63
CA PHE A 63 -3.80 9.93 7.73
C PHE A 63 -3.01 9.89 9.05
N LYS A 64 -2.78 8.68 9.57
CA LYS A 64 -1.91 8.42 10.72
C LYS A 64 -0.51 8.07 10.23
N LYS A 65 0.49 8.18 11.10
CA LYS A 65 1.87 7.79 10.79
C LYS A 65 1.96 6.33 10.29
N ASP A 66 1.19 5.43 10.89
CA ASP A 66 1.14 4.01 10.51
C ASP A 66 0.49 3.76 9.14
N ASP A 67 -0.20 4.74 8.55
CA ASP A 67 -0.75 4.64 7.20
C ASP A 67 0.31 4.96 6.12
N LEU A 68 1.46 5.50 6.53
CA LEU A 68 2.60 5.69 5.64
C LEU A 68 3.31 4.37 5.44
N VAL A 69 3.67 4.12 4.18
CA VAL A 69 4.37 2.91 3.75
C VAL A 69 5.79 3.26 3.31
N GLY A 70 6.73 2.37 3.61
CA GLY A 70 8.16 2.51 3.33
C GLY A 70 8.72 1.37 2.49
N LYS A 71 10.02 1.47 2.18
CA LYS A 71 10.72 0.52 1.29
C LYS A 71 10.70 -0.94 1.78
N SER A 72 10.45 -1.17 3.06
CA SER A 72 10.40 -2.52 3.66
C SER A 72 8.99 -3.12 3.68
N ASP A 73 7.97 -2.37 3.23
CA ASP A 73 6.58 -2.83 3.26
C ASP A 73 6.20 -3.52 1.95
N LEU A 74 5.44 -4.62 2.08
CA LEU A 74 4.83 -5.31 0.96
C LEU A 74 3.35 -4.89 0.86
N LEU A 75 2.98 -4.31 -0.27
CA LEU A 75 1.61 -3.88 -0.52
C LEU A 75 0.87 -5.01 -1.23
N VAL A 76 -0.30 -5.40 -0.72
CA VAL A 76 -1.12 -6.46 -1.30
C VAL A 76 -2.53 -5.94 -1.56
N VAL A 77 -3.01 -6.15 -2.77
CA VAL A 77 -4.39 -5.81 -3.15
C VAL A 77 -5.35 -6.78 -2.47
N ASN A 78 -6.05 -6.29 -1.45
CA ASN A 78 -7.06 -7.09 -0.73
C ASN A 78 -8.43 -7.08 -1.41
N THR A 79 -8.70 -6.14 -2.32
CA THR A 79 -10.02 -5.99 -2.95
C THR A 79 -9.85 -5.45 -4.36
N ASP A 80 -10.62 -6.03 -5.29
CA ASP A 80 -10.79 -5.54 -6.65
C ASP A 80 -12.28 -5.34 -6.89
N VAL A 81 -12.66 -4.15 -7.32
CA VAL A 81 -14.05 -3.79 -7.64
C VAL A 81 -14.33 -3.86 -9.14
N THR A 82 -13.34 -4.26 -9.94
CA THR A 82 -13.55 -4.54 -11.36
C THR A 82 -14.24 -5.89 -11.54
N PRO A 83 -15.05 -6.08 -12.60
CA PRO A 83 -15.71 -7.36 -12.88
C PRO A 83 -14.72 -8.51 -13.09
N ASP A 84 -13.55 -8.21 -13.67
CA ASP A 84 -12.53 -9.21 -14.00
C ASP A 84 -11.79 -9.69 -12.75
N GLY A 85 -11.69 -8.87 -11.70
CA GLY A 85 -11.07 -9.26 -10.43
C GLY A 85 -9.56 -9.55 -10.51
N ASP A 86 -8.93 -9.20 -11.63
CA ASP A 86 -7.59 -9.65 -12.03
C ASP A 86 -6.47 -9.23 -11.06
N ILE A 87 -6.70 -8.25 -10.19
CA ILE A 87 -5.65 -7.73 -9.32
C ILE A 87 -5.75 -8.20 -7.87
N VAL A 88 -6.81 -8.91 -7.44
CA VAL A 88 -6.88 -9.42 -6.06
C VAL A 88 -5.69 -10.33 -5.75
N GLY A 89 -5.06 -10.13 -4.60
CA GLY A 89 -3.88 -10.89 -4.18
C GLY A 89 -2.57 -10.45 -4.85
N THR A 90 -2.62 -9.50 -5.77
CA THR A 90 -1.42 -8.94 -6.40
C THR A 90 -0.58 -8.20 -5.37
N ALA A 91 0.72 -8.48 -5.36
CA ALA A 91 1.68 -7.82 -4.49
C ALA A 91 2.54 -6.80 -5.27
N ALA A 92 2.92 -5.73 -4.59
CA ALA A 92 3.89 -4.76 -5.07
C ALA A 92 4.81 -4.31 -3.93
N ALA A 93 6.11 -4.27 -4.20
CA ALA A 93 7.07 -3.59 -3.36
C ALA A 93 7.15 -2.11 -3.76
N LEU A 94 7.41 -1.24 -2.78
CA LEU A 94 7.67 0.16 -3.09
C LEU A 94 9.03 0.31 -3.80
N PRO A 95 9.10 1.00 -4.95
CA PRO A 95 10.37 1.14 -5.64
C PRO A 95 11.31 2.08 -4.89
N SER A 96 12.60 1.77 -4.89
CA SER A 96 13.62 2.44 -4.08
C SER A 96 13.90 3.91 -4.44
N GLY A 97 13.26 4.46 -5.48
CA GLY A 97 13.51 5.81 -6.02
C GLY A 97 12.43 6.87 -5.78
N GLY A 98 11.31 6.55 -5.12
CA GLY A 98 10.17 7.47 -5.03
C GLY A 98 9.86 7.96 -3.61
N CYS A 99 10.22 9.22 -3.34
CA CYS A 99 9.81 10.05 -2.21
C CYS A 99 10.36 9.66 -0.82
N ASN A 100 11.01 10.62 -0.16
CA ASN A 100 11.50 10.50 1.21
C ASN A 100 10.36 10.90 2.17
N PRO A 101 9.84 10.01 3.02
CA PRO A 101 8.67 10.32 3.87
C PRO A 101 8.97 11.38 4.94
N SER A 102 10.23 11.77 5.13
CA SER A 102 10.66 12.83 6.05
C SER A 102 10.11 14.21 5.73
N SER A 103 9.51 14.43 4.54
CA SER A 103 8.80 15.67 4.20
C SER A 103 7.28 15.61 4.38
N ALA A 104 6.71 14.45 4.71
CA ALA A 104 5.28 14.30 4.94
C ALA A 104 4.94 14.60 6.40
N THR A 105 4.55 15.84 6.70
CA THR A 105 4.01 16.19 8.02
C THR A 105 2.58 15.66 8.15
N PRO A 106 2.26 14.82 9.16
CA PRO A 106 0.88 14.58 9.53
C PRO A 106 0.23 15.94 9.85
N PHE A 107 -0.95 16.21 9.31
CA PHE A 107 -1.66 17.45 9.63
C PHE A 107 -1.96 17.48 11.14
N GLY A 108 -1.32 18.42 11.84
CA GLY A 108 -1.71 18.95 13.14
C GLY A 108 -1.95 17.94 14.25
N SER A 109 -0.97 17.82 15.15
CA SER A 109 -1.31 17.68 16.57
C SER A 109 -2.06 18.97 16.94
N ILE A 110 -3.38 18.95 16.87
CA ILE A 110 -4.19 20.01 17.48
C ILE A 110 -3.98 19.88 19.00
N GLY A 111 -3.11 20.74 19.52
CA GLY A 111 -3.06 21.05 20.95
C GLY A 111 -4.23 21.94 21.35
#